data_AF-W7Y2H3-F1
#
_entry.id   AF-W7Y2H3-F1
#
_cell.length_a   1.000
_cell.length_b   1.000
_cell.length_c   1.000
_cell.angle_alpha   90.00
_cell.angle_beta   90.00
_cell.angle_gamma   90.00
#
_symmetry.space_group_name_H-M   'P 1'
#
loop_
_entity.id
_entity.type
_entity.pdbx_description
1 polymer ?
#
loop_
_entity_poly.entity_id
_entity_poly.type
_entity_poly.pdbx_seq_one_letter_code
_entity_poly.pdbx_strand_id
1 'polypeptide(L)'
;MNKRVIHKIIKQVEKKFNRGKRDTWKNRDFEDLSFIVHQETKVLISVATLKRIFGKVKTDKNYSPQESTMKALADFSGYNSDEVSIRKPHTLVRFAIFAVLVTVLGMVVYLWNEETQNYKGAVEGRIELIKTEGTCPKTAYFQLDISQIQDPVFVDFGDDSQKQLVNHQTILSHFYAYPGQFVATLQCDGEILAESKKILVATDNWQAFAYYYAGTYDAETKMRYYPIPLEKALQQGYFHVAPRTISSLGIDTTQIVSVHLSNYKQTHISGDRFFYQSH
;
A
#
# COMPACT_ATOMS: atom_id res chain seq x y z
N MET A 1 -41.74 -29.35 2.60
CA MET A 1 -41.67 -30.13 1.33
C MET A 1 -42.50 -29.44 0.24
N ASN A 2 -42.04 -29.38 -1.02
CA ASN A 2 -42.70 -28.64 -2.11
C ASN A 2 -44.08 -29.27 -2.46
N LYS A 3 -45.16 -28.46 -2.61
CA LYS A 3 -46.52 -28.94 -2.96
C LYS A 3 -46.55 -29.84 -4.21
N ARG A 4 -45.64 -29.60 -5.17
CA ARG A 4 -45.49 -30.43 -6.38
C ARG A 4 -45.00 -31.85 -6.08
N VAL A 5 -44.12 -32.01 -5.09
CA VAL A 5 -43.58 -33.31 -4.67
C VAL A 5 -44.65 -34.13 -3.95
N ILE A 6 -45.42 -33.49 -3.05
CA ILE A 6 -46.55 -34.12 -2.37
C ILE A 6 -47.57 -34.66 -3.38
N HIS A 7 -47.90 -33.87 -4.41
CA HIS A 7 -48.82 -34.32 -5.46
C HIS A 7 -48.29 -35.53 -6.26
N LYS A 8 -46.98 -35.57 -6.55
CA LYS A 8 -46.35 -36.72 -7.23
C LYS A 8 -46.41 -37.99 -6.39
N ILE A 9 -46.07 -37.90 -5.10
CA ILE A 9 -46.13 -39.01 -4.16
C ILE A 9 -47.56 -39.56 -4.10
N ILE A 10 -48.57 -38.69 -3.91
CA ILE A 10 -49.97 -39.12 -3.85
C ILE A 10 -50.40 -39.86 -5.13
N LYS A 11 -50.00 -39.37 -6.31
CA LYS A 11 -50.33 -40.02 -7.59
C LYS A 11 -49.66 -41.39 -7.73
N GLN A 12 -48.44 -41.56 -7.23
CA GLN A 12 -47.77 -42.86 -7.24
C GLN A 12 -48.37 -43.83 -6.22
N VAL A 13 -48.75 -43.35 -5.03
CA VAL A 13 -49.49 -44.15 -4.05
C VAL A 13 -50.82 -44.63 -4.63
N GLU A 14 -51.56 -43.76 -5.32
CA GLU A 14 -52.81 -44.11 -6.02
C GLU A 14 -52.60 -45.20 -7.09
N LYS A 15 -51.50 -45.10 -7.85
CA LYS A 15 -51.12 -46.11 -8.86
C LYS A 15 -50.76 -47.46 -8.21
N LYS A 16 -49.96 -47.45 -7.14
CA LYS A 16 -49.53 -48.67 -6.44
C LYS A 16 -50.69 -49.35 -5.71
N PHE A 17 -51.58 -48.58 -5.09
CA PHE A 17 -52.73 -49.10 -4.37
C PHE A 17 -53.79 -49.73 -5.30
N ASN A 18 -53.85 -49.31 -6.58
CA ASN A 18 -54.63 -49.94 -7.64
C ASN A 18 -56.14 -50.15 -7.34
N ARG A 19 -56.76 -49.19 -6.64
CA ARG A 19 -58.22 -49.19 -6.30
C ARG A 19 -59.01 -48.13 -7.07
N GLY A 20 -58.55 -47.75 -8.26
CA GLY A 20 -59.14 -46.67 -9.05
C GLY A 20 -58.82 -45.28 -8.47
N LYS A 21 -59.55 -44.26 -8.94
CA LYS A 21 -59.22 -42.86 -8.63
C LYS A 21 -59.42 -42.55 -7.15
N ARG A 22 -58.52 -41.77 -6.55
CA ARG A 22 -58.63 -41.35 -5.13
C ARG A 22 -59.96 -40.65 -4.80
N ASP A 23 -60.58 -40.03 -5.80
CA ASP A 23 -61.88 -39.36 -5.66
C ASP A 23 -63.04 -40.34 -5.45
N THR A 24 -62.90 -41.62 -5.77
CA THR A 24 -63.93 -42.65 -5.57
C THR A 24 -63.74 -43.48 -4.30
N TRP A 25 -62.64 -43.29 -3.57
CA TRP A 25 -62.33 -44.06 -2.36
C TRP A 25 -63.32 -43.76 -1.22
N LYS A 26 -63.82 -44.83 -0.60
CA LYS A 26 -64.67 -44.85 0.60
C LYS A 26 -63.84 -45.01 1.86
N ASN A 27 -64.48 -44.95 3.02
CA ASN A 27 -63.78 -45.09 4.31
C ASN A 27 -62.96 -46.38 4.41
N ARG A 28 -63.52 -47.51 3.95
CA ARG A 28 -62.87 -48.82 3.92
C ARG A 28 -61.57 -48.82 3.11
N ASP A 29 -61.54 -48.11 1.97
CA ASP A 29 -60.34 -48.03 1.13
C ASP A 29 -59.19 -47.29 1.86
N PHE A 30 -59.51 -46.31 2.72
CA PHE A 30 -58.49 -45.64 3.53
C PHE A 30 -58.02 -46.48 4.73
N GLU A 31 -58.86 -47.36 5.26
CA GLU A 31 -58.48 -48.35 6.28
C GLU A 31 -57.52 -49.38 5.67
N ASP A 32 -57.86 -49.91 4.49
CA ASP A 32 -57.00 -50.83 3.73
C ASP A 32 -55.66 -50.16 3.36
N LEU A 33 -55.69 -48.91 2.92
CA LEU A 33 -54.46 -48.15 2.61
C LEU A 33 -53.60 -47.93 3.86
N SER A 34 -54.20 -47.57 5.00
CA SER A 34 -53.50 -47.42 6.28
C SER A 34 -52.82 -48.72 6.69
N PHE A 35 -53.53 -49.85 6.57
CA PHE A 35 -53.02 -51.17 6.88
C PHE A 35 -51.84 -51.59 5.99
N ILE A 36 -51.96 -51.44 4.67
CA ILE A 36 -50.91 -51.83 3.72
C ILE A 36 -49.66 -50.94 3.88
N VAL A 37 -49.84 -49.62 4.02
CA VAL A 37 -48.72 -48.69 4.25
C VAL A 37 -48.00 -49.05 5.55
N HIS A 38 -48.75 -49.35 6.62
CA HIS A 38 -48.15 -49.77 7.88
C HIS A 38 -47.39 -51.09 7.76
N GLN A 39 -47.91 -52.07 7.03
CA GLN A 39 -47.22 -53.34 6.82
C GLN A 39 -45.87 -53.18 6.12
N GLU A 40 -45.81 -52.35 5.07
CA GLU A 40 -44.59 -52.16 4.26
C GLU A 40 -43.58 -51.19 4.89
N THR A 41 -44.05 -50.11 5.49
CA THR A 41 -43.16 -49.03 5.98
C THR A 41 -42.96 -49.03 7.49
N LYS A 42 -43.72 -49.86 8.22
CA LYS A 42 -43.79 -49.91 9.69
C LYS A 42 -44.24 -48.61 10.36
N VAL A 43 -44.69 -47.61 9.60
CA VAL A 43 -45.24 -46.35 10.11
C VAL A 43 -46.77 -46.41 10.09
N LEU A 44 -47.40 -46.21 11.25
CA LEU A 44 -48.86 -46.19 11.37
C LEU A 44 -49.41 -44.80 11.02
N ILE A 45 -50.18 -44.70 9.94
CA ILE A 45 -50.83 -43.46 9.53
C ILE A 45 -52.34 -43.60 9.76
N SER A 46 -52.93 -42.70 10.55
CA SER A 46 -54.37 -42.75 10.82
C SER A 46 -55.20 -42.44 9.56
N VAL A 47 -56.39 -43.04 9.49
CA VAL A 47 -57.36 -42.82 8.40
C VAL A 47 -57.72 -41.34 8.25
N ALA A 48 -57.82 -40.61 9.36
CA ALA A 48 -58.07 -39.17 9.35
C ALA A 48 -56.93 -38.38 8.67
N THR A 49 -55.69 -38.75 8.93
CA THR A 49 -54.51 -38.11 8.30
C THR A 49 -54.45 -38.43 6.81
N LEU A 50 -54.71 -39.67 6.40
CA LEU A 50 -54.79 -40.03 4.97
C LEU A 50 -55.89 -39.25 4.25
N LYS A 51 -57.09 -39.15 4.83
CA LYS A 51 -58.18 -38.36 4.24
C LYS A 51 -57.82 -36.88 4.06
N ARG A 52 -57.05 -36.30 4.97
CA ARG A 52 -56.54 -34.92 4.85
C ARG A 52 -55.52 -34.78 3.72
N ILE A 53 -54.57 -35.71 3.62
CA ILE A 53 -53.51 -35.71 2.58
C ILE A 53 -54.11 -35.91 1.19
N PHE A 54 -55.10 -36.81 1.05
CA PHE A 54 -55.75 -37.12 -0.23
C PHE A 54 -56.92 -36.18 -0.56
N GLY A 55 -57.16 -35.13 0.24
CA GLY A 55 -58.12 -34.06 -0.06
C GLY A 55 -59.60 -34.42 0.16
N LYS A 56 -59.90 -35.50 0.90
CA LYS A 56 -61.29 -35.89 1.26
C LYS A 56 -61.90 -35.04 2.37
N VAL A 57 -61.06 -34.38 3.17
CA VAL A 57 -61.48 -33.47 4.25
C VAL A 57 -60.89 -32.10 3.97
N LYS A 58 -61.72 -31.05 4.07
CA LYS A 58 -61.25 -29.66 3.93
C LYS A 58 -60.21 -29.37 5.01
N THR A 59 -59.06 -28.89 4.59
CA THR A 59 -57.95 -28.48 5.45
C THR A 59 -57.55 -27.04 5.11
N ASP A 60 -56.85 -26.39 6.04
CA ASP A 60 -56.31 -25.04 5.82
C ASP A 60 -55.44 -25.01 4.54
N LYS A 61 -55.44 -23.89 3.82
CA LYS A 61 -54.62 -23.68 2.61
C LYS A 61 -53.12 -23.91 2.87
N ASN A 62 -52.71 -23.82 4.13
CA ASN A 62 -51.34 -24.03 4.63
C ASN A 62 -51.13 -25.37 5.36
N TYR A 63 -52.10 -26.29 5.34
CA TYR A 63 -51.91 -27.61 5.94
C TYR A 63 -50.77 -28.36 5.25
N SER A 64 -49.73 -28.67 6.03
CA SER A 64 -48.65 -29.55 5.63
C SER A 64 -48.67 -30.78 6.53
N PRO A 65 -48.82 -32.00 5.99
CA PRO A 65 -48.68 -33.20 6.79
C PRO A 65 -47.27 -33.30 7.41
N GLN A 66 -47.18 -34.07 8.50
CA GLN A 66 -45.92 -34.32 9.19
C GLN A 66 -44.91 -35.00 8.26
N GLU A 67 -43.63 -34.66 8.39
CA GLU A 67 -42.57 -35.16 7.53
C GLU A 67 -42.44 -36.70 7.57
N SER A 68 -42.62 -37.30 8.75
CA SER A 68 -42.66 -38.77 8.93
C SER A 68 -43.78 -39.44 8.14
N THR A 69 -44.96 -38.80 8.06
CA THR A 69 -46.11 -39.30 7.30
C THR A 69 -45.83 -39.23 5.80
N MET A 70 -45.22 -38.14 5.33
CA MET A 70 -44.88 -37.98 3.93
C MET A 70 -43.76 -38.91 3.48
N LYS A 71 -42.77 -39.15 4.35
CA LYS A 71 -41.69 -40.10 4.10
C LYS A 71 -42.23 -41.52 3.99
N ALA A 72 -43.09 -41.95 4.91
CA ALA A 72 -43.75 -43.25 4.83
C ALA A 72 -44.56 -43.43 3.53
N LEU A 73 -45.25 -42.40 3.04
CA LEU A 73 -45.94 -42.47 1.75
C LEU A 73 -44.99 -42.49 0.55
N ALA A 74 -43.85 -41.80 0.63
CA ALA A 74 -42.80 -41.84 -0.39
C ALA A 74 -42.16 -43.24 -0.47
N ASP A 75 -41.81 -43.81 0.68
CA ASP A 75 -41.25 -45.15 0.82
C ASP A 75 -42.25 -46.20 0.32
N PHE A 76 -43.53 -46.09 0.71
CA PHE A 76 -44.59 -46.97 0.19
C PHE A 76 -44.73 -46.85 -1.33
N SER A 77 -44.68 -45.65 -1.91
CA SER A 77 -44.84 -45.48 -3.36
C SER A 77 -43.59 -45.83 -4.18
N GLY A 78 -42.44 -46.04 -3.55
CA GLY A 78 -41.16 -46.19 -4.25
C GLY A 78 -40.67 -44.89 -4.89
N TYR A 79 -41.10 -43.74 -4.36
CA TYR A 79 -40.72 -42.43 -4.88
C TYR A 79 -39.28 -42.10 -4.48
N ASN A 80 -38.31 -42.31 -5.37
CA ASN A 80 -36.94 -41.83 -5.19
C ASN A 80 -36.89 -40.30 -5.37
N SER A 81 -36.54 -39.58 -4.30
CA SER A 81 -36.45 -38.12 -4.29
C SER A 81 -35.35 -37.53 -5.18
N ASP A 82 -34.53 -38.37 -5.81
CA ASP A 82 -33.33 -37.96 -6.55
C ASP A 82 -33.63 -37.45 -7.97
N GLU A 83 -34.86 -37.62 -8.49
CA GLU A 83 -35.26 -37.14 -9.83
C GLU A 83 -35.92 -35.74 -9.85
N VAL A 84 -35.84 -34.96 -8.77
CA VAL A 84 -36.14 -33.52 -8.84
C VAL A 84 -34.84 -32.76 -8.84
N SER A 85 -34.23 -32.68 -10.02
CA SER A 85 -33.23 -31.67 -10.39
C SER A 85 -33.70 -30.29 -9.91
N ILE A 86 -33.19 -29.87 -8.75
CA ILE A 86 -33.21 -28.48 -8.34
C ILE A 86 -32.20 -27.79 -9.25
N ARG A 87 -32.69 -27.18 -10.34
CA ARG A 87 -31.94 -26.16 -11.06
C ARG A 87 -31.38 -25.20 -10.01
N LYS A 88 -30.05 -25.22 -9.81
CA LYS A 88 -29.37 -24.27 -8.91
C LYS A 88 -29.80 -22.86 -9.33
N PRO A 89 -30.26 -22.01 -8.40
CA PRO A 89 -30.82 -20.73 -8.78
C PRO A 89 -29.73 -19.89 -9.46
N HIS A 90 -30.08 -19.29 -10.60
CA HIS A 90 -29.23 -18.42 -11.43
C HIS A 90 -28.71 -17.18 -10.66
N THR A 91 -29.13 -16.98 -9.41
CA THR A 91 -28.65 -15.95 -8.49
C THR A 91 -27.21 -16.20 -8.05
N LEU A 92 -26.82 -17.44 -7.73
CA LEU A 92 -25.46 -17.76 -7.25
C LEU A 92 -24.38 -17.51 -8.31
N VAL A 93 -24.70 -17.77 -9.59
CA VAL A 93 -23.82 -17.46 -10.72
C VAL A 93 -23.76 -15.95 -10.97
N ARG A 94 -24.88 -15.22 -10.82
CA ARG A 94 -24.89 -13.75 -10.92
C ARG A 94 -24.09 -13.08 -9.80
N PHE A 95 -24.14 -13.60 -8.58
CA PHE A 95 -23.32 -13.12 -7.46
C PHE A 95 -21.84 -13.43 -7.68
N ALA A 96 -21.49 -14.60 -8.23
CA ALA A 96 -20.11 -14.92 -8.58
C ALA A 96 -19.58 -13.99 -9.69
N ILE A 97 -20.36 -13.73 -10.74
CA ILE A 97 -19.99 -12.79 -11.82
C ILE A 97 -19.86 -11.36 -11.28
N PHE A 98 -20.77 -10.94 -10.39
CA PHE A 98 -20.69 -9.62 -9.77
C PHE A 98 -19.46 -9.49 -8.86
N ALA A 99 -19.15 -10.52 -8.06
CA ALA A 99 -17.96 -10.53 -7.21
C ALA A 99 -16.67 -10.43 -8.05
N VAL A 100 -16.60 -11.17 -9.18
CA VAL A 100 -15.49 -11.09 -10.14
C VAL A 100 -15.40 -9.71 -10.77
N LEU A 101 -16.52 -9.12 -11.20
CA LEU A 101 -16.53 -7.76 -11.76
C LEU A 101 -16.07 -6.71 -10.74
N VAL A 102 -16.45 -6.83 -9.46
CA VAL A 102 -16.00 -5.93 -8.40
C VAL A 102 -14.51 -6.13 -8.10
N THR A 103 -14.00 -7.37 -8.13
CA THR A 103 -12.55 -7.60 -7.96
C THR A 103 -11.76 -7.07 -9.14
N VAL A 104 -12.24 -7.28 -10.38
CA VAL A 104 -11.60 -6.74 -11.58
C VAL A 104 -11.67 -5.21 -11.57
N LEU A 105 -12.80 -4.60 -11.20
CA LEU A 105 -12.91 -3.15 -11.09
C LEU A 105 -12.00 -2.60 -10.00
N GLY A 106 -11.93 -3.26 -8.85
CA GLY A 106 -10.99 -2.91 -7.77
C GLY A 106 -9.54 -3.05 -8.20
N MET A 107 -9.21 -4.07 -8.99
CA MET A 107 -7.88 -4.28 -9.56
C MET A 107 -7.56 -3.22 -10.62
N VAL A 108 -8.50 -2.86 -11.50
CA VAL A 108 -8.34 -1.78 -12.46
C VAL A 108 -8.17 -0.44 -11.75
N VAL A 109 -8.94 -0.17 -10.70
CA VAL A 109 -8.77 1.03 -9.87
C VAL A 109 -7.44 1.01 -9.14
N TYR A 110 -7.00 -0.15 -8.62
CA TYR A 110 -5.69 -0.28 -7.96
C TYR A 110 -4.53 -0.03 -8.93
N LEU A 111 -4.59 -0.65 -10.12
CA LEU A 111 -3.61 -0.46 -11.18
C LEU A 111 -3.63 0.98 -11.71
N TRP A 112 -4.80 1.59 -11.89
CA TRP A 112 -4.91 3.01 -12.20
C TRP A 112 -4.39 3.90 -11.08
N ASN A 113 -4.55 3.53 -9.82
CA ASN A 113 -4.06 4.34 -8.71
C ASN A 113 -2.53 4.27 -8.62
N GLU A 114 -1.94 3.10 -8.86
CA GLU A 114 -0.48 2.91 -8.98
C GLU A 114 0.09 3.72 -10.14
N GLU A 115 -0.66 3.79 -11.25
CA GLU A 115 -0.32 4.60 -12.40
C GLU A 115 -0.49 6.10 -12.08
N THR A 116 -1.60 6.56 -11.50
CA THR A 116 -1.81 7.99 -11.17
C THR A 116 -0.94 8.53 -10.05
N GLN A 117 -0.44 7.69 -9.13
CA GLN A 117 0.59 8.12 -8.15
C GLN A 117 1.96 8.28 -8.80
N ASN A 118 2.23 7.61 -9.92
CA ASN A 118 3.40 7.82 -10.78
C ASN A 118 3.16 8.84 -11.91
N TYR A 119 1.91 9.29 -12.11
CA TYR A 119 1.54 10.40 -12.99
C TYR A 119 1.11 11.64 -12.18
N LYS A 120 1.89 12.03 -11.17
CA LYS A 120 2.12 13.48 -11.00
C LYS A 120 2.88 13.90 -12.23
N GLY A 121 2.19 14.54 -13.17
CA GLY A 121 2.76 14.99 -14.43
C GLY A 121 4.13 15.59 -14.19
N ALA A 122 5.12 15.05 -14.89
CA ALA A 122 6.49 15.53 -14.86
C ALA A 122 6.49 17.02 -15.24
N VAL A 123 6.43 17.87 -14.22
CA VAL A 123 6.92 19.23 -14.33
C VAL A 123 8.44 19.04 -14.38
N GLU A 124 8.97 18.84 -15.58
CA GLU A 124 10.37 18.50 -15.84
C GLU A 124 11.26 19.71 -15.54
N GLY A 125 11.48 19.97 -14.25
CA GLY A 125 12.60 20.79 -13.81
C GLY A 125 13.88 19.96 -13.90
N ARG A 126 14.87 20.40 -14.67
CA ARG A 126 16.19 19.73 -14.73
C ARG A 126 17.26 20.59 -14.09
N ILE A 127 18.12 19.96 -13.29
CA ILE A 127 19.35 20.56 -12.77
C ILE A 127 20.57 19.72 -13.17
N GLU A 128 21.55 20.34 -13.81
CA GLU A 128 22.77 19.67 -14.25
C GLU A 128 24.03 20.41 -13.80
N LEU A 129 24.98 19.69 -13.21
CA LEU A 129 26.29 20.24 -12.88
C LEU A 129 27.13 20.38 -14.16
N ILE A 130 27.42 21.62 -14.56
CA ILE A 130 28.16 21.93 -15.78
C ILE A 130 29.67 21.84 -15.52
N LYS A 131 30.13 22.53 -14.49
CA LYS A 131 31.55 22.65 -14.16
C LYS A 131 31.76 22.97 -12.67
N THR A 132 32.97 22.74 -12.21
CA THR A 132 33.43 23.16 -10.88
C THR A 132 34.80 23.84 -10.99
N GLU A 133 35.05 24.81 -10.13
CA GLU A 133 36.31 25.56 -10.05
C GLU A 133 36.83 25.52 -8.60
N GLY A 134 38.14 25.30 -8.44
CA GLY A 134 38.77 25.13 -7.12
C GLY A 134 38.67 23.71 -6.55
N THR A 135 39.18 23.55 -5.34
CA THR A 135 39.29 22.26 -4.62
C THR A 135 38.49 22.33 -3.32
N CYS A 136 38.98 23.11 -2.35
CA CYS A 136 38.28 23.56 -1.16
C CYS A 136 38.86 24.94 -0.76
N PRO A 137 38.08 26.03 -0.81
CA PRO A 137 36.67 26.07 -1.21
C PRO A 137 36.48 25.79 -2.71
N LYS A 138 35.24 25.47 -3.10
CA LYS A 138 34.90 25.10 -4.48
C LYS A 138 33.65 25.82 -4.95
N THR A 139 33.69 26.35 -6.16
CA THR A 139 32.51 26.91 -6.82
C THR A 139 31.96 25.89 -7.82
N ALA A 140 30.67 25.58 -7.73
CA ALA A 140 29.97 24.73 -8.68
C ALA A 140 29.01 25.57 -9.53
N TYR A 141 28.88 25.22 -10.81
CA TYR A 141 27.99 25.89 -11.74
C TYR A 141 26.96 24.89 -12.26
N PHE A 142 25.69 25.24 -12.12
CA PHE A 142 24.54 24.43 -12.43
C PHE A 142 23.75 25.04 -13.59
N GLN A 143 23.35 24.21 -14.55
CA GLN A 143 22.38 24.56 -15.58
C GLN A 143 21.01 24.14 -15.10
N LEU A 144 20.04 25.04 -15.23
CA LEU A 144 18.65 24.82 -14.84
C LEU A 144 17.76 24.91 -16.07
N ASP A 145 16.86 23.95 -16.22
CA ASP A 145 15.73 24.04 -17.14
C ASP A 145 14.44 23.97 -16.32
N ILE A 146 13.82 25.13 -16.12
CA ILE A 146 12.57 25.31 -15.35
C ILE A 146 11.51 26.04 -16.19
N SER A 147 11.70 26.08 -17.51
CA SER A 147 10.92 26.91 -18.44
C SER A 147 9.42 26.59 -18.45
N GLN A 148 9.06 25.39 -18.00
CA GLN A 148 7.68 24.88 -17.95
C GLN A 148 7.02 25.08 -16.57
N ILE A 149 7.74 25.61 -15.58
CA ILE A 149 7.29 25.75 -14.18
C ILE A 149 6.85 27.19 -13.92
N GLN A 150 5.61 27.39 -13.50
CA GLN A 150 5.09 28.73 -13.15
C GLN A 150 5.22 29.02 -11.64
N ASP A 151 5.32 27.97 -10.82
CA ASP A 151 5.42 28.08 -9.37
C ASP A 151 6.84 28.48 -8.92
N PRO A 152 7.00 29.07 -7.73
CA PRO A 152 8.31 29.43 -7.18
C PRO A 152 9.20 28.19 -6.99
N VAL A 153 10.32 28.14 -7.71
CA VAL A 153 11.28 27.05 -7.64
C VAL A 153 12.47 27.44 -6.78
N PHE A 154 12.90 26.54 -5.90
CA PHE A 154 14.06 26.74 -5.04
C PHE A 154 15.15 25.73 -5.37
N VAL A 155 16.40 26.15 -5.26
CA VAL A 155 17.55 25.25 -5.28
C VAL A 155 18.12 25.15 -3.88
N ASP A 156 18.23 23.91 -3.40
CA ASP A 156 18.91 23.55 -2.15
C ASP A 156 20.24 22.90 -2.53
N PHE A 157 21.36 23.46 -2.07
CA PHE A 157 22.70 23.02 -2.46
C PHE A 157 23.24 21.85 -1.63
N GLY A 158 22.52 21.43 -0.58
CA GLY A 158 22.86 20.30 0.28
C GLY A 158 23.96 20.56 1.31
N ASP A 159 24.43 21.79 1.44
CA ASP A 159 25.45 22.24 2.41
C ASP A 159 24.86 23.08 3.55
N ASP A 160 23.56 22.87 3.83
CA ASP A 160 22.73 23.61 4.77
C ASP A 160 22.60 25.11 4.47
N SER A 161 23.15 25.62 3.35
CA SER A 161 22.97 27.00 2.92
C SER A 161 21.50 27.37 2.68
N GLN A 162 21.19 28.66 2.71
CA GLN A 162 19.84 29.12 2.41
C GLN A 162 19.45 28.70 0.99
N LYS A 163 18.26 28.11 0.87
CA LYS A 163 17.68 27.76 -0.43
C LYS A 163 17.54 29.01 -1.29
N GLN A 164 17.97 28.93 -2.54
CA GLN A 164 17.91 30.05 -3.46
C GLN A 164 16.68 29.96 -4.36
N LEU A 165 15.89 31.02 -4.40
CA LEU A 165 14.77 31.15 -5.34
C LEU A 165 15.30 31.35 -6.77
N VAL A 166 14.78 30.56 -7.72
CA VAL A 166 15.15 30.59 -9.13
C VAL A 166 13.90 30.83 -9.98
N ASN A 167 13.92 31.90 -10.79
CA ASN A 167 12.81 32.25 -11.66
C ASN A 167 13.17 32.08 -13.15
N HIS A 168 14.10 32.91 -13.65
CA HIS A 168 14.48 32.95 -15.09
C HIS A 168 15.96 32.62 -15.33
N GLN A 169 16.69 32.22 -14.28
CA GLN A 169 18.12 31.94 -14.40
C GLN A 169 18.31 30.55 -14.99
N THR A 170 19.02 30.49 -16.11
CA THR A 170 19.42 29.23 -16.75
C THR A 170 20.73 28.68 -16.18
N ILE A 171 21.55 29.54 -15.57
CA ILE A 171 22.82 29.18 -14.95
C ILE A 171 22.86 29.75 -13.54
N LEU A 172 23.21 28.90 -12.59
CA LEU A 172 23.32 29.21 -11.18
C LEU A 172 24.70 28.78 -10.67
N SER A 173 25.39 29.64 -9.94
CA SER A 173 26.67 29.31 -9.30
C SER A 173 26.51 29.26 -7.78
N HIS A 174 27.13 28.28 -7.13
CA HIS A 174 27.19 28.18 -5.68
C HIS A 174 28.60 27.97 -5.17
N PHE A 175 28.92 28.59 -4.04
CA PHE A 175 30.23 28.52 -3.40
C PHE A 175 30.17 27.61 -2.17
N TYR A 176 30.79 26.44 -2.27
CA TYR A 176 30.95 25.51 -1.16
C TYR A 176 32.20 25.88 -0.35
N ALA A 177 31.98 26.32 0.90
CA ALA A 177 33.03 26.86 1.75
C ALA A 177 33.88 25.80 2.49
N TYR A 178 33.41 24.56 2.56
CA TYR A 178 34.00 23.51 3.40
C TYR A 178 34.02 22.15 2.69
N PRO A 179 34.91 21.22 3.10
CA PRO A 179 35.03 19.94 2.44
C PRO A 179 33.84 19.04 2.73
N GLY A 180 33.43 18.28 1.72
CA GLY A 180 32.27 17.41 1.80
C GLY A 180 31.83 16.88 0.44
N GLN A 181 30.77 16.09 0.47
CA GLN A 181 30.09 15.63 -0.73
C GLN A 181 28.65 16.12 -0.68
N PHE A 182 28.28 16.91 -1.67
CA PHE A 182 26.98 17.58 -1.73
C PHE A 182 26.19 17.16 -2.96
N VAL A 183 24.88 17.35 -2.90
CA VAL A 183 23.97 17.17 -4.03
C VAL A 183 23.04 18.36 -4.03
N ALA A 184 23.08 19.16 -5.10
CA ALA A 184 22.10 20.22 -5.29
C ALA A 184 20.78 19.60 -5.77
N THR A 185 19.67 20.02 -5.18
CA THR A 185 18.31 19.57 -5.49
C THR A 185 17.44 20.74 -5.90
N LEU A 186 16.61 20.51 -6.91
CA LEU A 186 15.61 21.45 -7.37
C LEU A 186 14.28 21.12 -6.68
N GLN A 187 13.68 22.08 -6.01
CA GLN A 187 12.50 21.90 -5.17
C GLN A 187 11.38 22.86 -5.53
N CYS A 188 10.14 22.36 -5.57
CA CYS A 188 8.93 23.16 -5.75
C CYS A 188 7.88 22.72 -4.74
N ASP A 189 7.29 23.67 -4.00
CA ASP A 189 6.34 23.39 -2.91
C ASP A 189 6.79 22.32 -1.89
N GLY A 190 8.10 22.22 -1.68
CA GLY A 190 8.71 21.24 -0.76
C GLY A 190 8.93 19.85 -1.35
N GLU A 191 8.53 19.59 -2.59
CA GLU A 191 8.84 18.36 -3.31
C GLU A 191 10.12 18.50 -4.13
N ILE A 192 10.94 17.44 -4.18
CA ILE A 192 12.16 17.40 -4.98
C ILE A 192 11.78 17.03 -6.42
N LEU A 193 12.05 17.94 -7.35
CA LEU A 193 11.80 17.76 -8.78
C LEU A 193 12.97 17.05 -9.48
N ALA A 194 14.21 17.39 -9.12
CA ALA A 194 15.41 16.81 -9.70
C ALA A 194 16.64 16.96 -8.79
N GLU A 195 17.63 16.10 -9.01
CA GLU A 195 18.90 16.11 -8.30
C GLU A 195 20.07 16.23 -9.29
N SER A 196 21.10 16.98 -8.87
CA SER A 196 22.34 17.11 -9.63
C SER A 196 23.28 15.92 -9.38
N LYS A 197 24.35 15.83 -10.19
CA LYS A 197 25.46 14.93 -9.89
C LYS A 197 26.15 15.35 -8.59
N LYS A 198 26.64 14.37 -7.83
CA LYS A 198 27.42 14.58 -6.60
C LYS A 198 28.59 15.54 -6.83
N ILE A 199 28.66 16.57 -6.00
CA ILE A 199 29.73 17.56 -5.96
C ILE A 199 30.69 17.16 -4.86
N LEU A 200 31.92 16.78 -5.23
CA LEU A 200 32.99 16.49 -4.28
C LEU A 200 33.85 17.75 -4.07
N VAL A 201 33.81 18.28 -2.85
CA VAL A 201 34.65 19.38 -2.36
C VAL A 201 35.79 18.76 -1.57
N ALA A 202 36.90 18.50 -2.26
CA ALA A 202 38.07 17.83 -1.70
C ALA A 202 39.13 18.85 -1.28
N THR A 203 39.88 18.54 -0.22
CA THR A 203 41.04 19.34 0.18
C THR A 203 42.30 18.86 -0.55
N ASP A 204 43.22 19.78 -0.89
CA ASP A 204 44.49 19.41 -1.54
C ASP A 204 45.47 18.74 -0.57
N ASN A 205 45.32 19.00 0.73
CA ASN A 205 46.00 18.33 1.82
C ASN A 205 45.24 18.60 3.14
N TRP A 206 45.92 18.45 4.29
CA TRP A 206 45.44 18.96 5.56
C TRP A 206 45.12 20.46 5.49
N GLN A 207 43.88 20.81 5.79
CA GLN A 207 43.43 22.19 5.91
C GLN A 207 42.74 22.38 7.26
N ALA A 208 42.95 23.54 7.87
CA ALA A 208 42.33 23.90 9.13
C ALA A 208 41.27 24.96 8.90
N PHE A 209 40.15 24.85 9.61
CA PHE A 209 39.04 25.80 9.53
C PHE A 209 38.48 26.05 10.92
N ALA A 210 37.98 27.27 11.13
CA ALA A 210 37.19 27.63 12.29
C ALA A 210 35.75 27.92 11.87
N TYR A 211 34.79 27.62 12.74
CA TYR A 211 33.38 27.96 12.56
C TYR A 211 32.73 28.10 13.94
N TYR A 212 31.61 28.84 14.01
CA TYR A 212 30.86 28.95 15.25
C TYR A 212 30.10 27.66 15.54
N TYR A 213 30.14 27.20 16.80
CA TYR A 213 29.38 26.03 17.21
C TYR A 213 27.88 26.31 17.13
N ALA A 214 27.10 25.34 16.67
CA ALA A 214 25.66 25.48 16.50
C ALA A 214 24.98 25.79 17.85
N GLY A 215 24.35 26.98 17.96
CA GLY A 215 23.58 27.41 19.13
C GLY A 215 23.88 28.82 19.65
N THR A 216 24.91 29.50 19.13
CA THR A 216 25.34 30.81 19.65
C THR A 216 25.02 32.01 18.73
N TYR A 217 24.59 31.80 17.48
CA TYR A 217 24.35 32.86 16.49
C TYR A 217 23.18 32.56 15.53
N ASP A 218 22.78 33.58 14.76
CA ASP A 218 21.78 33.50 13.68
C ASP A 218 22.13 32.49 12.57
N ALA A 219 21.14 32.14 11.76
CA ALA A 219 21.29 31.15 10.69
C ALA A 219 22.35 31.54 9.65
N GLU A 220 22.59 32.83 9.45
CA GLU A 220 23.54 33.35 8.44
C GLU A 220 25.00 33.22 8.91
N THR A 221 25.26 33.43 10.21
CA THR A 221 26.61 33.31 10.79
C THR A 221 27.01 31.86 11.08
N LYS A 222 26.01 30.96 11.21
CA LYS A 222 26.20 29.52 11.48
C LYS A 222 27.00 28.78 10.39
N MET A 223 27.01 29.30 9.16
CA MET A 223 27.53 28.59 7.97
C MET A 223 28.87 29.14 7.47
N ARG A 224 29.44 30.14 8.15
CA ARG A 224 30.70 30.75 7.70
C ARG A 224 31.89 29.97 8.23
N TYR A 225 32.62 29.36 7.30
CA TYR A 225 33.90 28.73 7.57
C TYR A 225 35.03 29.71 7.35
N TYR A 226 35.98 29.74 8.29
CA TYR A 226 37.13 30.62 8.26
C TYR A 226 38.39 29.77 8.09
N PRO A 227 39.09 29.85 6.95
CA PRO A 227 40.32 29.10 6.77
C PRO A 227 41.38 29.60 7.75
N ILE A 228 42.01 28.66 8.46
CA ILE A 228 43.14 28.93 9.36
C ILE A 228 44.41 28.50 8.61
N PRO A 229 45.39 29.39 8.41
CA PRO A 229 46.68 29.00 7.84
C PRO A 229 47.31 27.89 8.68
N LEU A 230 47.70 26.79 8.03
CA LEU A 230 48.10 25.55 8.72
C LEU A 230 49.33 25.77 9.62
N GLU A 231 50.25 26.63 9.21
CA GLU A 231 51.43 27.02 9.98
C GLU A 231 51.08 27.73 11.31
N LYS A 232 49.90 28.37 11.38
CA LYS A 232 49.38 29.00 12.61
C LYS A 232 48.49 28.07 13.44
N ALA A 233 48.13 26.92 12.88
CA ALA A 233 47.32 25.89 13.50
C ALA A 233 48.15 24.72 14.05
N LEU A 234 49.47 24.75 13.84
CA LEU A 234 50.40 23.72 14.30
C LEU A 234 51.39 24.33 15.30
N GLN A 235 51.52 23.71 16.46
CA GLN A 235 52.53 24.06 17.46
C GLN A 235 53.29 22.79 17.86
N GLN A 236 54.61 22.78 17.62
CA GLN A 236 55.48 21.64 17.92
C GLN A 236 55.00 20.31 17.29
N GLY A 237 54.38 20.36 16.11
CA GLY A 237 53.85 19.19 15.42
C GLY A 237 52.44 18.76 15.86
N TYR A 238 51.85 19.41 16.85
CA TYR A 238 50.48 19.17 17.30
C TYR A 238 49.53 20.20 16.71
N PHE A 239 48.32 19.75 16.38
CA PHE A 239 47.23 20.66 16.03
C PHE A 239 46.82 21.46 17.28
N HIS A 240 47.15 22.75 17.27
CA HIS A 240 46.84 23.68 18.34
C HIS A 240 46.62 25.07 17.75
N VAL A 241 45.39 25.56 17.87
CA VAL A 241 45.01 26.89 17.39
C VAL A 241 44.84 27.82 18.59
N ALA A 242 45.75 28.78 18.75
CA ALA A 242 45.66 29.76 19.82
C ALA A 242 44.43 30.69 19.62
N PRO A 243 43.72 31.11 20.70
CA PRO A 243 42.58 32.02 20.59
C PRO A 243 42.90 33.33 19.86
N ARG A 244 44.13 33.85 20.00
CA ARG A 244 44.57 35.05 19.27
C ARG A 244 44.58 34.84 17.75
N THR A 245 44.93 33.65 17.29
CA THR A 245 44.87 33.29 15.86
C THR A 245 43.44 33.31 15.37
N ILE A 246 42.52 32.73 16.13
CA ILE A 246 41.08 32.72 15.82
C ILE A 246 40.53 34.15 15.76
N SER A 247 40.83 34.97 16.76
CA SER A 247 40.43 36.38 16.80
C SER A 247 40.99 37.20 15.63
N SER A 248 42.23 36.92 15.19
CA SER A 248 42.83 37.59 14.03
C SER A 248 42.12 37.33 12.70
N LEU A 249 41.27 36.29 12.63
CA LEU A 249 40.43 35.98 11.47
C LEU A 249 39.07 36.72 11.50
N GLY A 250 38.86 37.59 12.50
CA GLY A 250 37.61 38.33 12.68
C GLY A 250 36.52 37.53 13.39
N ILE A 251 36.89 36.43 14.06
CA ILE A 251 35.96 35.58 14.82
C ILE A 251 35.90 36.08 16.27
N ASP A 252 34.69 36.21 16.81
CA ASP A 252 34.46 36.53 18.22
C ASP A 252 34.76 35.30 19.09
N THR A 253 35.91 35.34 19.77
CA THR A 253 36.36 34.25 20.65
C THR A 253 35.69 34.23 22.03
N THR A 254 34.78 35.17 22.32
CA THR A 254 33.91 35.06 23.51
C THR A 254 32.85 33.97 23.35
N GLN A 255 32.59 33.56 22.10
CA GLN A 255 31.67 32.49 21.74
C GLN A 255 32.37 31.14 21.64
N ILE A 256 31.56 30.08 21.60
CA ILE A 256 32.07 28.74 21.31
C ILE A 256 32.43 28.66 19.83
N VAL A 257 33.73 28.58 19.57
CA VAL A 257 34.31 28.38 18.24
C VAL A 257 34.83 26.96 18.15
N SER A 258 34.43 26.24 17.12
CA SER A 258 35.00 24.94 16.78
C SER A 258 36.13 25.13 15.78
N VAL A 259 37.23 24.42 16.00
CA VAL A 259 38.35 24.32 15.05
C VAL A 259 38.45 22.88 14.57
N HIS A 260 38.63 22.72 13.26
CA HIS A 260 38.66 21.42 12.62
C HIS A 260 39.85 21.36 11.67
N LEU A 261 40.54 20.22 11.68
CA LEU A 261 41.61 19.87 10.76
C LEU A 261 41.13 18.71 9.89
N SER A 262 41.10 18.88 8.56
CA SER A 262 40.59 17.85 7.66
C SER A 262 41.51 17.60 6.47
N ASN A 263 41.59 16.33 6.07
CA ASN A 263 42.17 15.87 4.81
C ASN A 263 41.09 15.04 4.10
N TYR A 264 40.34 15.70 3.22
CA TYR A 264 39.15 15.12 2.61
C TYR A 264 39.39 14.89 1.12
N LYS A 265 39.46 13.62 0.73
CA LYS A 265 39.72 13.22 -0.65
C LYS A 265 39.05 11.90 -0.97
N GLN A 266 38.73 11.70 -2.24
CA GLN A 266 38.30 10.38 -2.71
C GLN A 266 39.45 9.40 -2.53
N THR A 267 39.18 8.26 -1.91
CA THR A 267 40.13 7.14 -1.84
C THR A 267 39.49 5.88 -2.42
N HIS A 268 40.33 4.93 -2.82
CA HIS A 268 39.89 3.59 -3.23
C HIS A 268 39.88 2.60 -2.05
N ILE A 269 40.08 3.11 -0.82
CA ILE A 269 40.19 2.30 0.39
C ILE A 269 38.78 2.16 0.98
N SER A 270 38.36 0.92 1.24
CA SER A 270 37.10 0.66 1.95
C SER A 270 37.21 1.17 3.40
N GLY A 271 36.14 1.79 3.90
CA GLY A 271 36.03 2.20 5.31
C GLY A 271 36.19 1.06 6.30
N ASP A 272 35.94 -0.18 5.86
CA ASP A 272 36.07 -1.39 6.68
C ASP A 272 37.53 -1.86 6.85
N ARG A 273 38.50 -1.19 6.22
CA ARG A 273 39.93 -1.53 6.26
C ARG A 273 40.80 -0.31 6.57
N PHE A 274 40.44 0.43 7.61
CA PHE A 274 41.26 1.55 8.09
C PHE A 274 41.90 1.22 9.46
N PHE A 275 43.21 1.40 9.55
CA PHE A 275 43.94 1.39 10.81
C PHE A 275 44.53 2.79 11.04
N TYR A 276 44.08 3.46 12.10
CA TYR A 276 44.67 4.72 12.53
C TYR A 276 45.87 4.43 13.43
N GLN A 277 47.07 4.84 13.02
CA GLN A 277 48.26 4.77 13.84
C GLN A 277 48.79 6.19 14.04
N SER A 278 48.65 6.70 15.28
CA SER A 278 49.36 7.90 15.72
C SER A 278 50.73 7.47 16.27
N HIS A 279 51.80 8.08 15.77
CA HIS A 279 53.15 7.96 16.34
C HIS A 279 53.35 8.94 17.49
#